data_AF-A0A7W8F972-F1
#
_entry.id   AF-A0A7W8F972-F1
#
_cell.length_a   1.000
_cell.length_b   1.000
_cell.length_c   1.000
_cell.angle_alpha   90.00
_cell.angle_beta   90.00
_cell.angle_gamma   90.00
#
_symmetry.space_group_name_H-M   'P 1'
#
loop_
_entity.id
_entity.type
_entity.pdbx_description
1 polymer ?
#
loop_
_entity_poly.entity_id
_entity_poly.type
_entity_poly.pdbx_seq_one_letter_code
_entity_poly.pdbx_strand_id
1 'polypeptide(L)'
;MSDTAAQRLLRNDSRTATVAAHEFLPIPATGVQALLRALRTGETVLALYRQGLSFAALTGDALILLNAGSTTRVPRPLAILRPAYGVRQSVDVSAGGRRVTLWGSRVDKDGGLLVRAGEPVTAPPSQEDPLAAVTAAGESVSLPDGHKKVLVEELEPGEAVRAVYHDGWGYAVLTTNGLVLLGNLASPRARRVPLPLPLLRRASGMLDSVEILVDGKPRTLHGSKIDPKGELLEAAGDPLPAGSPLRPGRGTRMSTWVRRHPVLVSVLTVGVVLAGLSSGSGSGDEAPVAQDAGNRTAAVVPDFQGSTLTTAAAQARDAGWRTVSASDATSAFRPVETDAPGWRVCFQSPSREETLIPSGRTLRLYAVPEREECPTRLHGPRHAVVPDLVGERFDDASRILGDLGLQSVFSFHAHTGKRLDGEGRDLADWRVCRQQPDPDTKISALEQVDLWLIGPGDPCTEPSPNPEPKPKPKPEPKPAPKPDPQPSYHSTSGGGSTGGATGGGTGGTTGGSTGGSSSSGGGSSEGSGSGSGSGVGFGQSCSPVGATATTADGRPAKCFMGKDGQARWGYNSG
;
A
#
# COMPACT_ATOMS: atom_id res chain seq x y z
N MET A 1 3.45 39.48 -14.45
CA MET A 1 2.84 38.80 -15.61
C MET A 1 1.39 39.22 -15.66
N SER A 2 0.91 39.73 -16.80
CA SER A 2 -0.49 40.14 -16.97
C SER A 2 -1.42 38.93 -16.89
N ASP A 3 -2.61 39.09 -16.30
CA ASP A 3 -3.58 38.00 -16.20
C ASP A 3 -4.00 37.53 -17.59
N THR A 4 -3.89 36.21 -17.84
CA THR A 4 -4.39 35.58 -19.05
C THR A 4 -5.91 35.75 -19.15
N ALA A 5 -6.47 35.68 -20.36
CA ALA A 5 -7.93 35.74 -20.54
C ALA A 5 -8.65 34.65 -19.72
N ALA A 6 -8.05 33.46 -19.61
CA ALA A 6 -8.54 32.37 -18.78
C ALA A 6 -8.56 32.73 -17.28
N GLN A 7 -7.50 33.34 -16.76
CA GLN A 7 -7.43 33.76 -15.36
C GLN A 7 -8.46 34.86 -15.05
N ARG A 8 -8.65 35.82 -15.97
CA ARG A 8 -9.68 36.86 -15.82
C ARG A 8 -11.09 36.27 -15.77
N LEU A 9 -11.39 35.27 -16.59
CA LEU A 9 -12.68 34.58 -16.54
C LEU A 9 -12.92 33.90 -15.20
N LEU A 10 -11.93 33.19 -14.65
CA LEU A 10 -12.05 32.56 -13.33
C LEU A 10 -12.20 33.58 -12.19
N ARG A 11 -11.53 34.73 -12.29
CA ARG A 11 -11.63 35.80 -11.27
C ARG A 11 -12.96 36.54 -11.30
N ASN A 12 -13.58 36.65 -12.47
CA ASN A 12 -14.85 37.36 -12.64
C ASN A 12 -16.09 36.49 -12.35
N ASP A 13 -15.97 35.16 -12.32
CA ASP A 13 -17.06 34.27 -11.91
C ASP A 13 -17.01 34.05 -10.39
N SER A 14 -18.09 34.42 -9.68
CA SER A 14 -18.17 34.35 -8.22
C SER A 14 -17.95 32.96 -7.64
N ARG A 15 -18.19 31.90 -8.43
CA ARG A 15 -18.00 30.50 -8.03
C ARG A 15 -16.53 30.07 -8.01
N THR A 16 -15.68 30.78 -8.74
CA THR A 16 -14.24 30.48 -8.86
C THR A 16 -13.33 31.60 -8.35
N ALA A 17 -13.87 32.79 -8.11
CA ALA A 17 -13.12 34.00 -7.78
C ALA A 17 -12.17 33.81 -6.58
N THR A 18 -12.64 33.19 -5.51
CA THR A 18 -11.85 32.94 -4.29
C THR A 18 -10.62 32.08 -4.58
N VAL A 19 -10.78 30.98 -5.30
CA VAL A 19 -9.66 30.09 -5.65
C VAL A 19 -8.74 30.75 -6.67
N ALA A 20 -9.29 31.45 -7.66
CA ALA A 20 -8.51 32.16 -8.68
C ALA A 20 -7.73 33.38 -8.15
N ALA A 21 -8.07 33.88 -6.96
CA ALA A 21 -7.29 34.89 -6.26
C ALA A 21 -5.97 34.30 -5.71
N HIS A 22 -6.00 33.06 -5.26
CA HIS A 22 -4.87 32.39 -4.59
C HIS A 22 -4.09 31.42 -5.50
N GLU A 23 -4.73 30.92 -6.55
CA GLU A 23 -4.16 29.93 -7.46
C GLU A 23 -3.88 30.52 -8.84
N PHE A 24 -2.67 30.28 -9.32
CA PHE A 24 -2.28 30.57 -10.70
C PHE A 24 -1.94 29.24 -11.37
N LEU A 25 -2.94 28.65 -12.02
CA LEU A 25 -2.75 27.46 -12.85
C LEU A 25 -2.87 27.87 -14.32
N PRO A 26 -1.96 27.41 -15.19
CA PRO A 26 -2.02 27.69 -16.63
C PRO A 26 -3.11 26.83 -17.30
N ILE A 27 -4.35 27.00 -16.88
CA ILE A 27 -5.50 26.31 -17.46
C ILE A 27 -5.81 26.98 -18.81
N PRO A 28 -5.89 26.20 -19.91
CA PRO A 28 -6.34 26.73 -21.19
C PRO A 28 -7.73 27.36 -21.09
N ALA A 29 -8.02 28.39 -21.90
CA ALA A 29 -9.32 29.06 -21.88
C ALA A 29 -10.50 28.08 -22.12
N THR A 30 -10.29 27.06 -22.96
CA THR A 30 -11.26 25.98 -23.19
C THR A 30 -11.54 25.15 -21.94
N GLY A 31 -10.51 24.88 -21.13
CA GLY A 31 -10.64 24.19 -19.83
C GLY A 31 -11.43 25.02 -18.81
N VAL A 32 -11.19 26.33 -18.77
CA VAL A 32 -11.98 27.25 -17.91
C VAL A 32 -13.45 27.25 -18.31
N GLN A 33 -13.76 27.37 -19.60
CA GLN A 33 -15.15 27.33 -20.07
C GLN A 33 -15.83 25.99 -19.78
N ALA A 34 -15.09 24.88 -19.90
CA ALA A 34 -15.59 23.55 -19.58
C ALA A 34 -15.90 23.41 -18.08
N LEU A 35 -15.03 23.95 -17.22
CA LEU A 35 -15.26 24.01 -15.78
C LEU A 35 -16.51 24.82 -15.44
N LEU A 36 -16.63 26.04 -15.96
CA LEU A 36 -17.77 26.93 -15.66
C LEU A 36 -19.12 26.35 -16.11
N ARG A 37 -19.12 25.55 -17.20
CA ARG A 37 -20.30 24.78 -17.65
C ARG A 37 -20.58 23.55 -16.79
N ALA A 38 -19.55 22.93 -16.21
CA ALA A 38 -19.70 21.74 -15.36
C ALA A 38 -20.15 22.06 -13.93
N LEU A 39 -19.93 23.31 -13.47
CA LEU A 39 -20.39 23.81 -12.18
C LEU A 39 -21.91 23.99 -12.17
N ARG A 40 -22.57 23.42 -11.15
CA ARG A 40 -24.00 23.60 -10.90
C ARG A 40 -24.27 24.97 -10.26
N THR A 41 -25.54 25.38 -10.26
CA THR A 41 -25.98 26.60 -9.56
C THR A 41 -25.68 26.48 -8.07
N GLY A 42 -25.01 27.48 -7.49
CA GLY A 42 -24.63 27.50 -6.07
C GLY A 42 -23.35 26.73 -5.74
N GLU A 43 -22.77 26.01 -6.70
CA GLU A 43 -21.53 25.27 -6.49
C GLU A 43 -20.33 26.22 -6.54
N THR A 44 -19.46 26.15 -5.53
CA THR A 44 -18.20 26.90 -5.48
C THR A 44 -17.01 25.96 -5.61
N VAL A 45 -15.97 26.41 -6.32
CA VAL A 45 -14.70 25.68 -6.40
C VAL A 45 -13.91 25.97 -5.13
N LEU A 46 -13.46 24.90 -4.47
CA LEU A 46 -12.67 24.94 -3.24
C LEU A 46 -11.17 24.91 -3.51
N ALA A 47 -10.74 24.18 -4.55
CA ALA A 47 -9.35 24.06 -4.96
C ALA A 47 -9.23 23.55 -6.40
N LEU A 48 -8.16 23.94 -7.11
CA LEU A 48 -7.81 23.41 -8.42
C LEU A 48 -6.52 22.59 -8.34
N TYR A 49 -6.48 21.49 -9.09
CA TYR A 49 -5.38 20.52 -9.11
C TYR A 49 -4.90 20.28 -10.53
N ARG A 50 -3.66 19.82 -10.66
CA ARG A 50 -3.09 19.25 -11.88
C ARG A 50 -3.27 17.74 -11.87
N GLN A 51 -3.56 17.20 -13.05
CA GLN A 51 -3.67 15.77 -13.34
C GLN A 51 -2.89 15.48 -14.62
N GLY A 52 -1.57 15.28 -14.52
CA GLY A 52 -0.71 15.13 -15.69
C GLY A 52 -0.72 16.40 -16.56
N LEU A 53 -1.24 16.28 -17.78
CA LEU A 53 -1.48 17.39 -18.71
C LEU A 53 -2.87 18.02 -18.58
N SER A 54 -3.73 17.46 -17.73
CA SER A 54 -5.12 17.87 -17.48
C SER A 54 -5.26 18.55 -16.12
N PHE A 55 -6.47 19.00 -15.80
CA PHE A 55 -6.77 19.72 -14.56
C PHE A 55 -7.95 19.09 -13.84
N ALA A 56 -8.11 19.38 -12.55
CA ALA A 56 -9.29 19.03 -11.79
C ALA A 56 -9.72 20.17 -10.89
N ALA A 57 -11.01 20.27 -10.59
CA ALA A 57 -11.57 21.22 -9.65
C ALA A 57 -12.34 20.47 -8.57
N LEU A 58 -12.00 20.70 -7.31
CA LEU A 58 -12.76 20.20 -6.17
C LEU A 58 -13.82 21.22 -5.78
N THR A 59 -15.04 20.76 -5.55
CA THR A 59 -16.16 21.55 -5.07
C THR A 59 -16.69 20.96 -3.76
N GLY A 60 -17.72 21.59 -3.19
CA GLY A 60 -18.42 21.03 -2.02
C GLY A 60 -18.99 19.62 -2.27
N ASP A 61 -19.43 19.33 -3.50
CA ASP A 61 -20.22 18.13 -3.81
C ASP A 61 -19.47 17.11 -4.66
N ALA A 62 -18.46 17.53 -5.42
CA ALA A 62 -17.82 16.68 -6.41
C ALA A 62 -16.37 17.08 -6.71
N LEU A 63 -15.65 16.15 -7.32
CA LEU A 63 -14.42 16.40 -8.04
C LEU A 63 -14.72 16.42 -9.55
N ILE A 64 -14.43 17.54 -10.21
CA ILE A 64 -14.63 17.71 -11.65
C ILE A 64 -13.28 17.56 -12.35
N LEU A 65 -13.10 16.48 -13.10
CA LEU A 65 -11.92 16.25 -13.94
C LEU A 65 -12.12 16.94 -15.29
N LEU A 66 -11.13 17.72 -15.70
CA LEU A 66 -11.09 18.51 -16.93
C LEU A 66 -10.03 17.91 -17.86
N ASN A 67 -10.46 16.97 -18.70
CA ASN A 67 -9.61 16.37 -19.73
C ASN A 67 -9.76 17.14 -21.06
N ALA A 68 -8.85 16.93 -22.01
CA ALA A 68 -8.93 17.55 -23.33
C ALA A 68 -10.23 17.15 -24.06
N GLY A 69 -11.25 18.01 -23.97
CA GLY A 69 -12.54 17.83 -24.64
C GLY A 69 -13.63 17.13 -23.84
N SER A 70 -13.36 16.65 -22.62
CA SER A 70 -14.38 16.01 -21.77
C SER A 70 -14.28 16.43 -20.31
N THR A 71 -15.44 16.53 -19.66
CA THR A 71 -15.56 16.77 -18.23
C THR A 71 -16.15 15.54 -17.56
N THR A 72 -15.51 15.08 -16.49
CA THR A 72 -16.01 13.94 -15.69
C THR A 72 -16.26 14.41 -14.28
N ARG A 73 -17.49 14.26 -13.80
CA ARG A 73 -17.88 14.63 -12.44
C ARG A 73 -17.89 13.39 -11.57
N VAL A 74 -17.08 13.41 -10.51
CA VAL A 74 -16.99 12.33 -9.51
C VAL A 74 -17.65 12.83 -8.23
N PRO A 75 -18.81 12.28 -7.82
CA PRO A 75 -19.48 12.72 -6.61
C PRO A 75 -18.68 12.36 -5.36
N ARG A 76 -18.88 13.11 -4.27
CA ARG A 76 -18.39 12.73 -2.94
C ARG A 76 -19.26 11.61 -2.32
N PRO A 77 -18.72 10.77 -1.41
CA PRO A 77 -17.34 10.77 -0.94
C PRO A 77 -16.37 10.26 -2.02
N LEU A 78 -15.20 10.89 -2.13
CA LEU A 78 -14.16 10.46 -3.06
C LEU A 78 -13.46 9.19 -2.53
N ALA A 79 -13.30 8.18 -3.38
CA ALA A 79 -12.52 7.00 -3.04
C ALA A 79 -11.02 7.31 -3.08
N ILE A 80 -10.43 7.61 -1.92
CA ILE A 80 -8.99 7.90 -1.77
C ILE A 80 -8.20 6.59 -1.82
N LEU A 81 -7.38 6.43 -2.87
CA LEU A 81 -6.52 5.26 -3.04
C LEU A 81 -5.20 5.41 -2.30
N ARG A 82 -4.66 6.63 -2.25
CA ARG A 82 -3.49 7.01 -1.43
C ARG A 82 -3.62 8.44 -0.94
N PRO A 83 -3.44 8.69 0.37
CA PRO A 83 -3.39 10.05 0.92
C PRO A 83 -2.14 10.78 0.42
N ALA A 84 -2.07 12.10 0.63
CA ALA A 84 -0.99 12.95 0.13
C ALA A 84 0.41 12.36 0.38
N TYR A 85 1.20 12.21 -0.69
CA TYR A 85 2.53 11.61 -0.62
C TYR A 85 3.55 12.31 -1.53
N GLY A 86 4.82 12.16 -1.14
CA GLY A 86 5.97 12.67 -1.90
C GLY A 86 6.12 14.18 -1.87
N VAL A 87 7.16 14.68 -2.55
CA VAL A 87 7.55 16.11 -2.53
C VAL A 87 6.47 17.03 -3.12
N ARG A 88 5.61 16.49 -3.99
CA ARG A 88 4.50 17.24 -4.62
C ARG A 88 3.17 17.14 -3.88
N GLN A 89 3.13 16.40 -2.76
CA GLN A 89 1.91 16.11 -1.99
C GLN A 89 0.78 15.58 -2.88
N SER A 90 1.12 14.60 -3.72
CA SER A 90 0.17 14.02 -4.66
C SER A 90 -0.84 13.14 -3.94
N VAL A 91 -2.11 13.22 -4.32
CA VAL A 91 -3.19 12.36 -3.80
C VAL A 91 -3.69 11.47 -4.94
N ASP A 92 -3.79 10.16 -4.70
CA ASP A 92 -4.39 9.23 -5.67
C ASP A 92 -5.86 9.01 -5.31
N VAL A 93 -6.77 9.27 -6.25
CA VAL A 93 -8.22 9.05 -6.11
C VAL A 93 -8.72 8.07 -7.17
N SER A 94 -9.82 7.37 -6.90
CA SER A 94 -10.51 6.53 -7.89
C SER A 94 -11.65 7.33 -8.53
N ALA A 95 -11.56 7.52 -9.84
CA ALA A 95 -12.60 8.16 -10.64
C ALA A 95 -13.11 7.15 -11.68
N GLY A 96 -14.35 6.69 -11.54
CA GLY A 96 -14.91 5.67 -12.44
C GLY A 96 -14.10 4.36 -12.46
N GLY A 97 -13.52 3.98 -11.32
CA GLY A 97 -12.67 2.78 -11.20
C GLY A 97 -11.24 2.94 -11.73
N ARG A 98 -10.86 4.12 -12.22
CA ARG A 98 -9.49 4.43 -12.66
C ARG A 98 -8.76 5.26 -11.61
N ARG A 99 -7.48 4.95 -11.39
CA ARG A 99 -6.61 5.76 -10.54
C ARG A 99 -6.32 7.10 -11.24
N VAL A 100 -6.52 8.18 -10.51
CA VAL A 100 -6.24 9.56 -10.92
C VAL A 100 -5.34 10.19 -9.85
N THR A 101 -4.15 10.64 -10.25
CA THR A 101 -3.22 11.33 -9.35
C THR A 101 -3.42 12.84 -9.49
N LEU A 102 -3.63 13.54 -8.38
CA LEU A 102 -3.89 14.97 -8.29
C LEU A 102 -2.81 15.66 -7.45
N TRP A 103 -2.31 16.81 -7.90
CA TRP A 103 -1.30 17.58 -7.16
C TRP A 103 -1.30 19.06 -7.54
N GLY A 104 -0.56 19.88 -6.78
CA GLY A 104 -0.21 21.24 -7.19
C GLY A 104 -1.27 22.31 -6.92
N SER A 105 -2.23 22.05 -6.03
CA SER A 105 -3.08 23.11 -5.47
C SER A 105 -2.27 23.99 -4.52
N ARG A 106 -2.47 25.32 -4.58
CA ARG A 106 -1.90 26.25 -3.59
C ARG A 106 -2.80 26.44 -2.39
N VAL A 107 -4.10 26.22 -2.54
CA VAL A 107 -5.09 26.28 -1.46
C VAL A 107 -5.08 24.98 -0.66
N ASP A 108 -4.85 23.83 -1.31
CA ASP A 108 -4.73 22.51 -0.69
C ASP A 108 -3.32 21.92 -0.83
N LYS A 109 -2.33 22.58 -0.20
CA LYS A 109 -0.92 22.18 -0.33
C LYS A 109 -0.64 20.76 0.15
N ASP A 110 -1.36 20.33 1.18
CA ASP A 110 -1.14 19.05 1.86
C ASP A 110 -2.16 17.98 1.42
N GLY A 111 -3.00 18.27 0.42
CA GLY A 111 -4.05 17.35 -0.05
C GLY A 111 -5.18 17.10 0.97
N GLY A 112 -5.25 17.89 2.04
CA GLY A 112 -6.19 17.70 3.14
C GLY A 112 -7.65 18.00 2.78
N LEU A 113 -7.92 18.84 1.77
CA LEU A 113 -9.27 19.01 1.23
C LEU A 113 -9.70 17.79 0.43
N LEU A 114 -8.81 17.20 -0.39
CA LEU A 114 -9.10 15.95 -1.10
C LEU A 114 -9.36 14.78 -0.14
N VAL A 115 -8.52 14.63 0.90
CA VAL A 115 -8.70 13.56 1.89
C VAL A 115 -10.04 13.71 2.63
N ARG A 116 -10.37 14.91 3.10
CA ARG A 116 -11.68 15.21 3.71
C ARG A 116 -12.84 15.05 2.73
N ALA A 117 -12.58 15.26 1.44
CA ALA A 117 -13.59 15.00 0.41
C ALA A 117 -13.93 13.51 0.26
N GLY A 118 -13.04 12.61 0.71
CA GLY A 118 -13.27 11.18 0.83
C GLY A 118 -13.95 10.72 2.12
N GLU A 119 -14.04 11.59 3.13
CA GLU A 119 -14.78 11.26 4.35
C GLU A 119 -16.30 11.35 4.09
N PRO A 120 -17.09 10.39 4.59
CA PRO A 120 -18.54 10.46 4.50
C PRO A 120 -19.03 11.73 5.22
N VAL A 121 -19.78 12.57 4.51
CA VAL A 121 -20.40 13.76 5.10
C VAL A 121 -21.42 13.28 6.12
N THR A 122 -21.12 13.46 7.41
CA THR A 122 -22.07 13.21 8.50
C THR A 122 -23.16 14.28 8.47
N ALA A 123 -24.15 14.11 7.59
CA ALA A 123 -25.42 14.82 7.66
C ALA A 123 -26.35 14.11 8.69
N PRO A 124 -27.26 14.84 9.36
CA PRO A 124 -28.26 14.22 10.23
C PRO A 124 -29.19 13.29 9.43
N PRO A 125 -29.70 12.20 10.03
CA PRO A 125 -30.31 11.10 9.30
C PRO A 125 -31.71 11.46 8.82
N SER A 126 -31.83 11.96 7.61
CA SER A 126 -33.08 11.86 6.85
C SER A 126 -33.06 10.55 6.08
N GLN A 127 -33.86 9.56 6.50
CA GLN A 127 -34.14 8.26 5.85
C GLN A 127 -33.40 8.04 4.51
N GLU A 128 -32.10 7.78 4.58
CA GLU A 128 -31.35 7.37 3.41
C GLU A 128 -31.63 5.89 3.20
N ASP A 129 -31.84 5.51 1.93
CA ASP A 129 -31.85 4.12 1.53
C ASP A 129 -30.58 3.46 2.10
N PRO A 130 -30.68 2.46 2.98
CA PRO A 130 -29.53 1.86 3.67
C PRO A 130 -28.51 1.23 2.69
N LEU A 131 -28.89 1.04 1.42
CA LEU A 131 -28.04 0.60 0.32
C LEU A 131 -27.41 1.74 -0.49
N ALA A 132 -27.79 3.01 -0.24
CA ALA A 132 -27.27 4.17 -0.95
C ALA A 132 -25.77 4.38 -0.71
N ALA A 133 -25.29 4.16 0.53
CA ALA A 133 -23.86 4.28 0.86
C ALA A 133 -23.00 3.28 0.07
N VAL A 134 -23.48 2.05 -0.10
CA VAL A 134 -22.81 0.98 -0.85
C VAL A 134 -22.80 1.28 -2.34
N THR A 135 -23.94 1.76 -2.86
CA THR A 135 -24.09 2.14 -4.27
C THR A 135 -23.21 3.35 -4.60
N ALA A 136 -23.15 4.35 -3.71
CA ALA A 136 -22.33 5.55 -3.86
C ALA A 136 -20.82 5.24 -3.78
N ALA A 137 -20.42 4.27 -2.95
CA ALA A 137 -19.03 3.82 -2.84
C ALA A 137 -18.58 2.92 -4.01
N GLY A 138 -19.45 2.65 -4.98
CA GLY A 138 -19.09 2.03 -6.25
C GLY A 138 -18.73 0.55 -6.15
N GLU A 139 -19.34 -0.19 -5.22
CA GLU A 139 -19.19 -1.65 -5.19
C GLU A 139 -19.58 -2.27 -6.52
N SER A 140 -18.71 -3.16 -7.02
CA SER A 140 -18.98 -3.95 -8.23
C SER A 140 -19.81 -5.20 -7.96
N VAL A 141 -20.08 -5.51 -6.68
CA VAL A 141 -20.84 -6.68 -6.28
C VAL A 141 -22.32 -6.31 -6.30
N SER A 142 -22.97 -6.50 -7.45
CA SER A 142 -24.41 -6.29 -7.55
C SER A 142 -25.15 -7.39 -6.79
N LEU A 143 -25.75 -7.05 -5.64
CA LEU A 143 -26.68 -7.93 -4.95
C LEU A 143 -27.89 -8.19 -5.86
N PRO A 144 -28.32 -9.44 -6.06
CA PRO A 144 -29.58 -9.75 -6.72
C PRO A 144 -30.76 -9.10 -5.99
N ASP A 145 -31.82 -8.71 -6.69
CA ASP A 145 -32.93 -7.97 -6.07
C ASP A 145 -33.63 -8.76 -4.95
N GLY A 146 -33.68 -10.09 -5.07
CA GLY A 146 -34.16 -10.96 -4.00
C GLY A 146 -33.32 -10.87 -2.73
N HIS A 147 -31.99 -10.75 -2.86
CA HIS A 147 -31.09 -10.54 -1.73
C HIS A 147 -31.19 -9.14 -1.15
N LYS A 148 -31.38 -8.11 -1.99
CA LYS A 148 -31.63 -6.74 -1.50
C LYS A 148 -32.87 -6.67 -0.64
N LYS A 149 -33.98 -7.28 -1.09
CA LYS A 149 -35.24 -7.28 -0.34
C LYS A 149 -35.07 -7.89 1.05
N VAL A 150 -34.50 -9.09 1.12
CA VAL A 150 -34.34 -9.81 2.39
C VAL A 150 -33.28 -9.15 3.28
N LEU A 151 -32.28 -8.48 2.70
CA LEU A 151 -31.35 -7.65 3.45
C LEU A 151 -32.06 -6.45 4.08
N VAL A 152 -32.88 -5.71 3.33
CA VAL A 152 -33.63 -4.55 3.86
C VAL A 152 -34.59 -4.98 4.97
N GLU A 153 -35.20 -6.16 4.88
CA GLU A 153 -36.05 -6.72 5.92
C GLU A 153 -35.27 -7.10 7.20
N GLU A 154 -33.98 -7.46 7.08
CA GLU A 154 -33.13 -7.82 8.22
C GLU A 154 -32.47 -6.59 8.88
N LEU A 155 -32.32 -5.48 8.15
CA LEU A 155 -31.67 -4.27 8.66
C LEU A 155 -32.55 -3.54 9.68
N GLU A 156 -31.94 -3.12 10.78
CA GLU A 156 -32.60 -2.28 11.77
C GLU A 156 -32.77 -0.83 11.26
N PRO A 157 -33.77 -0.07 11.74
CA PRO A 157 -33.93 1.32 11.36
C PRO A 157 -32.67 2.16 11.65
N GLY A 158 -32.08 2.75 10.61
CA GLY A 158 -30.85 3.54 10.71
C GLY A 158 -29.55 2.73 10.67
N GLU A 159 -29.64 1.41 10.48
CA GLU A 159 -28.48 0.56 10.31
C GLU A 159 -27.88 0.74 8.91
N ALA A 160 -26.59 1.11 8.85
CA ALA A 160 -25.90 1.37 7.59
C ALA A 160 -25.09 0.15 7.15
N VAL A 161 -25.12 -0.15 5.85
CA VAL A 161 -24.24 -1.15 5.23
C VAL A 161 -22.85 -0.55 5.01
N ARG A 162 -21.82 -1.25 5.47
CA ARG A 162 -20.41 -0.82 5.39
C ARG A 162 -19.65 -1.48 4.22
N ALA A 163 -19.90 -2.76 3.96
CA ALA A 163 -19.24 -3.51 2.90
C ALA A 163 -20.00 -4.80 2.56
N VAL A 164 -19.90 -5.26 1.31
CA VAL A 164 -20.44 -6.54 0.82
C VAL A 164 -19.32 -7.46 0.35
N TYR A 165 -19.32 -8.68 0.87
CA TYR A 165 -18.37 -9.74 0.59
C TYR A 165 -19.06 -10.90 -0.12
N HIS A 166 -18.25 -11.72 -0.80
CA HIS A 166 -18.69 -12.99 -1.38
C HIS A 166 -18.13 -14.16 -0.57
N ASP A 167 -18.94 -15.18 -0.29
CA ASP A 167 -18.49 -16.39 0.42
C ASP A 167 -18.39 -17.65 -0.47
N GLY A 168 -18.49 -17.43 -1.80
CA GLY A 168 -18.45 -18.46 -2.83
C GLY A 168 -19.80 -19.11 -3.16
N TRP A 169 -20.80 -18.99 -2.28
CA TRP A 169 -22.14 -19.55 -2.48
C TRP A 169 -23.28 -18.54 -2.22
N GLY A 170 -22.96 -17.41 -1.61
CA GLY A 170 -23.86 -16.30 -1.34
C GLY A 170 -23.07 -15.04 -1.01
N TYR A 171 -23.71 -14.14 -0.27
CA TYR A 171 -23.14 -12.85 0.08
C TYR A 171 -23.07 -12.70 1.60
N ALA A 172 -22.13 -11.90 2.07
CA ALA A 172 -22.07 -11.47 3.46
C ALA A 172 -22.00 -9.95 3.49
N VAL A 173 -22.87 -9.31 4.25
CA VAL A 173 -23.01 -7.86 4.29
C VAL A 173 -22.61 -7.40 5.68
N LEU A 174 -21.51 -6.67 5.78
CA LEU A 174 -21.08 -6.05 7.03
C LEU A 174 -21.83 -4.74 7.21
N THR A 175 -22.48 -4.58 8.35
CA THR A 175 -23.28 -3.44 8.74
C THR A 175 -22.69 -2.77 9.98
N THR A 176 -23.33 -1.72 10.48
CA THR A 176 -22.96 -1.12 11.77
C THR A 176 -23.22 -2.06 12.95
N ASN A 177 -24.21 -2.96 12.87
CA ASN A 177 -24.64 -3.78 14.00
C ASN A 177 -24.24 -5.27 13.86
N GLY A 178 -23.64 -5.67 12.75
CA GLY A 178 -23.04 -7.00 12.61
C GLY A 178 -22.80 -7.45 11.18
N LEU A 179 -22.75 -8.76 10.99
CA LEU A 179 -22.58 -9.36 9.67
C LEU A 179 -23.86 -10.11 9.29
N VAL A 180 -24.51 -9.68 8.23
CA VAL A 180 -25.70 -10.35 7.69
C VAL A 180 -25.27 -11.31 6.59
N LEU A 181 -25.49 -12.61 6.81
CA LEU A 181 -25.26 -13.64 5.79
C LEU A 181 -26.50 -13.81 4.93
N LEU A 182 -26.29 -13.75 3.62
CA LEU A 182 -27.31 -13.86 2.59
C LEU A 182 -27.14 -15.22 1.89
N GLY A 183 -28.07 -16.14 2.18
CA GLY A 183 -28.06 -17.53 1.72
C GLY A 183 -28.41 -17.73 0.24
N ASN A 184 -28.70 -18.99 -0.14
CA ASN A 184 -28.90 -19.48 -1.51
C ASN A 184 -29.80 -18.56 -2.38
N LEU A 185 -29.38 -18.31 -3.63
CA LEU A 185 -30.11 -17.58 -4.67
C LEU A 185 -31.56 -18.06 -4.88
N ALA A 186 -31.82 -19.37 -4.75
CA ALA A 186 -33.15 -19.93 -4.98
C ALA A 186 -34.15 -19.63 -3.85
N SER A 187 -33.66 -19.35 -2.65
CA SER A 187 -34.48 -18.97 -1.49
C SER A 187 -33.67 -18.01 -0.61
N PRO A 188 -33.59 -16.72 -0.99
CA PRO A 188 -32.78 -15.75 -0.28
C PRO A 188 -33.28 -15.68 1.17
N ARG A 189 -32.35 -15.92 2.10
CA ARG A 189 -32.57 -15.81 3.54
C ARG A 189 -31.43 -14.98 4.09
N ALA A 190 -31.76 -13.95 4.86
CA ALA A 190 -30.79 -13.23 5.66
C ALA A 190 -30.67 -13.92 7.02
N ARG A 191 -29.47 -13.86 7.58
CA ARG A 191 -29.21 -14.24 8.94
C ARG A 191 -28.12 -13.39 9.52
N ARG A 192 -28.43 -12.68 10.59
CA ARG A 192 -27.46 -11.88 11.33
C ARG A 192 -26.52 -12.74 12.18
N VAL A 193 -25.25 -12.37 12.13
CA VAL A 193 -24.17 -12.85 12.99
C VAL A 193 -23.77 -11.69 13.88
N PRO A 194 -23.91 -11.81 15.21
CA PRO A 194 -23.60 -10.73 16.14
C PRO A 194 -22.09 -10.47 16.20
N LEU A 195 -21.73 -9.23 16.53
CA LEU A 195 -20.35 -8.84 16.85
C LEU A 195 -19.99 -9.22 18.30
N PRO A 196 -18.71 -9.44 18.62
CA PRO A 196 -17.56 -9.46 17.69
C PRO A 196 -17.50 -10.74 16.84
N LEU A 197 -17.06 -10.60 15.58
CA LEU A 197 -16.91 -11.75 14.69
C LEU A 197 -15.71 -12.62 15.13
N PRO A 198 -15.86 -13.94 15.31
CA PRO A 198 -14.72 -14.81 15.62
C PRO A 198 -13.88 -15.05 14.36
N LEU A 199 -12.73 -14.38 14.27
CA LEU A 199 -11.82 -14.46 13.12
C LEU A 199 -10.90 -15.68 13.26
N LEU A 200 -11.00 -16.63 12.33
CA LEU A 200 -10.08 -17.78 12.25
C LEU A 200 -8.74 -17.39 11.64
N ARG A 201 -8.78 -16.46 10.68
CA ARG A 201 -7.63 -15.98 9.92
C ARG A 201 -7.85 -14.55 9.45
N ARG A 202 -6.85 -13.70 9.71
CA ARG A 202 -6.74 -12.35 9.15
C ARG A 202 -6.60 -12.38 7.62
N ALA A 203 -6.95 -11.28 6.99
CA ALA A 203 -6.80 -11.09 5.56
C ALA A 203 -5.39 -11.48 5.12
N SER A 204 -5.31 -12.46 4.24
CA SER A 204 -4.02 -12.94 3.74
C SER A 204 -4.18 -13.67 2.41
N GLY A 205 -3.14 -13.55 1.58
CA GLY A 205 -3.07 -14.17 0.25
C GLY A 205 -3.49 -13.21 -0.87
N MET A 206 -3.37 -13.68 -2.12
CA MET A 206 -3.59 -12.87 -3.34
C MET A 206 -5.03 -12.36 -3.50
N LEU A 207 -5.99 -12.96 -2.79
CA LEU A 207 -7.41 -12.60 -2.84
C LEU A 207 -7.88 -11.86 -1.59
N ASP A 208 -6.97 -11.51 -0.68
CA ASP A 208 -7.24 -10.76 0.56
C ASP A 208 -8.48 -11.27 1.32
N SER A 209 -8.61 -12.60 1.42
CA SER A 209 -9.77 -13.23 2.04
C SER A 209 -9.63 -13.32 3.55
N VAL A 210 -10.73 -13.05 4.27
CA VAL A 210 -10.84 -13.22 5.72
C VAL A 210 -11.60 -14.51 6.02
N GLU A 211 -11.12 -15.33 6.96
CA GLU A 211 -11.81 -16.55 7.39
C GLU A 211 -12.46 -16.30 8.75
N ILE A 212 -13.79 -16.41 8.81
CA ILE A 212 -14.58 -16.22 10.03
C ILE A 212 -15.28 -17.52 10.41
N LEU A 213 -15.62 -17.68 11.69
CA LEU A 213 -16.39 -18.82 12.18
C LEU A 213 -17.85 -18.42 12.37
N VAL A 214 -18.77 -19.05 11.63
CA VAL A 214 -20.21 -18.82 11.82
C VAL A 214 -20.87 -20.16 12.14
N ASP A 215 -21.51 -20.24 13.30
CA ASP A 215 -22.15 -21.47 13.82
C ASP A 215 -21.21 -22.67 13.86
N GLY A 216 -19.96 -22.44 14.28
CA GLY A 216 -18.93 -23.49 14.29
C GLY A 216 -18.46 -23.94 12.90
N LYS A 217 -18.85 -23.24 11.82
CA LYS A 217 -18.42 -23.54 10.45
C LYS A 217 -17.54 -22.41 9.89
N PRO A 218 -16.37 -22.73 9.32
CA PRO A 218 -15.53 -21.73 8.67
C PRO A 218 -16.20 -21.21 7.38
N ARG A 219 -16.25 -19.89 7.28
CA ARG A 219 -16.71 -19.10 6.13
C ARG A 219 -15.54 -18.25 5.66
N THR A 220 -15.21 -18.36 4.38
CA THR A 220 -14.17 -17.53 3.76
C THR A 220 -14.87 -16.40 3.05
N LEU A 221 -14.60 -15.17 3.46
CA LEU A 221 -15.14 -13.96 2.86
C LEU A 221 -14.07 -13.33 1.98
N HIS A 222 -14.40 -13.15 0.70
CA HIS A 222 -13.52 -12.50 -0.27
C HIS A 222 -13.80 -11.00 -0.28
N GLY A 223 -12.72 -10.20 -0.25
CA GLY A 223 -12.74 -8.76 -0.01
C GLY A 223 -13.76 -7.98 -0.82
N SER A 224 -14.38 -6.98 -0.18
CA SER A 224 -15.23 -5.99 -0.83
C SER A 224 -14.38 -5.04 -1.68
N LYS A 225 -14.96 -4.34 -2.66
CA LYS A 225 -14.25 -3.25 -3.33
C LYS A 225 -13.99 -2.06 -2.40
N ILE A 226 -14.84 -1.86 -1.40
CA ILE A 226 -14.71 -0.84 -0.35
C ILE A 226 -13.68 -1.31 0.69
N ASP A 227 -13.69 -2.61 0.98
CA ASP A 227 -12.75 -3.24 1.91
C ASP A 227 -11.93 -4.35 1.25
N PRO A 228 -11.02 -4.00 0.32
CA PRO A 228 -10.29 -4.99 -0.48
C PRO A 228 -9.36 -5.82 0.38
N LYS A 229 -8.91 -5.29 1.52
CA LYS A 229 -7.99 -5.94 2.45
C LYS A 229 -8.69 -6.54 3.67
N GLY A 230 -10.02 -6.51 3.74
CA GLY A 230 -10.73 -7.04 4.91
C GLY A 230 -10.47 -6.28 6.22
N GLU A 231 -9.98 -5.04 6.18
CA GLU A 231 -9.65 -4.23 7.36
C GLU A 231 -10.92 -3.88 8.18
N LEU A 232 -12.06 -3.66 7.52
CA LEU A 232 -13.34 -3.44 8.22
C LEU A 232 -13.86 -4.73 8.86
N LEU A 233 -13.68 -5.87 8.19
CA LEU A 233 -13.99 -7.18 8.77
C LEU A 233 -13.10 -7.52 9.96
N GLU A 234 -11.80 -7.21 9.87
CA GLU A 234 -10.86 -7.38 10.96
C GLU A 234 -11.18 -6.48 12.14
N ALA A 235 -11.53 -5.22 11.90
CA ALA A 235 -11.96 -4.29 12.94
C ALA A 235 -13.27 -4.71 13.63
N ALA A 236 -14.14 -5.44 12.91
CA ALA A 236 -15.40 -5.97 13.44
C ALA A 236 -15.24 -7.31 14.19
N GLY A 237 -14.04 -7.89 14.23
CA GLY A 237 -13.84 -9.24 14.76
C GLY A 237 -12.65 -9.39 15.70
N ASP A 238 -12.71 -10.42 16.53
CA ASP A 238 -11.62 -10.81 17.41
C ASP A 238 -10.91 -12.06 16.86
N PRO A 239 -9.56 -12.04 16.77
CA PRO A 239 -8.81 -13.21 16.37
C PRO A 239 -8.97 -14.33 17.40
N LEU A 240 -9.43 -15.50 16.95
CA LEU A 240 -9.50 -16.68 17.79
C LEU A 240 -8.09 -17.08 18.26
N PRO A 241 -7.90 -17.36 19.57
CA PRO A 241 -6.62 -17.80 20.10
C PRO A 241 -6.10 -19.03 19.36
N ALA A 242 -4.78 -19.14 19.21
CA ALA A 242 -4.17 -20.20 18.41
C ALA A 242 -4.51 -21.62 18.90
N GLY A 243 -4.78 -21.79 20.21
CA GLY A 243 -5.19 -23.05 20.84
C GLY A 243 -6.70 -23.27 20.96
N SER A 244 -7.54 -22.44 20.32
CA SER A 244 -9.00 -22.59 20.41
C SER A 244 -9.45 -23.91 19.77
N PRO A 245 -10.25 -24.74 20.47
CA PRO A 245 -10.79 -25.99 19.92
C PRO A 245 -11.76 -25.74 18.74
N LEU A 246 -12.21 -24.49 18.57
CA LEU A 246 -13.05 -24.07 17.47
C LEU A 246 -12.27 -23.86 16.16
N ARG A 247 -10.93 -23.92 16.20
CA ARG A 247 -10.10 -23.80 15.01
C ARG A 247 -10.07 -25.16 14.30
N PRO A 248 -10.60 -25.28 13.06
CA PRO A 248 -10.58 -26.56 12.37
C PRO A 248 -9.14 -27.03 12.19
N GLY A 249 -8.86 -28.24 12.66
CA GLY A 249 -7.57 -28.91 12.46
C GLY A 249 -7.22 -29.02 10.98
N ARG A 250 -5.93 -29.16 10.66
CA ARG A 250 -5.41 -29.14 9.27
C ARG A 250 -6.13 -30.14 8.35
N GLY A 251 -6.60 -31.28 8.88
CA GLY A 251 -7.32 -32.31 8.12
C GLY A 251 -8.77 -31.96 7.72
N THR A 252 -9.51 -31.21 8.54
CA THR A 252 -10.92 -30.84 8.25
C THR A 252 -11.06 -29.71 7.23
N ARG A 253 -9.97 -28.95 6.99
CA ARG A 253 -9.94 -27.87 5.97
C ARG A 253 -9.89 -28.42 4.53
N MET A 254 -9.22 -29.54 4.31
CA MET A 254 -9.15 -30.21 2.99
C MET A 254 -10.50 -30.82 2.58
N SER A 255 -11.19 -31.49 3.51
CA SER A 255 -12.47 -32.15 3.20
C SER A 255 -13.59 -31.15 2.90
N THR A 256 -13.54 -29.96 3.51
CA THR A 256 -14.53 -28.90 3.28
C THR A 256 -14.29 -28.15 1.97
N TRP A 257 -13.05 -27.98 1.52
CA TRP A 257 -12.74 -27.39 0.21
C TRP A 257 -13.15 -28.31 -0.95
N VAL A 258 -12.86 -29.60 -0.87
CA VAL A 258 -13.21 -30.59 -1.93
C VAL A 258 -14.72 -30.72 -2.10
N ARG A 259 -15.52 -30.63 -1.03
CA ARG A 259 -16.99 -30.63 -1.11
C ARG A 259 -17.58 -29.31 -1.65
N ARG A 260 -16.81 -28.21 -1.67
CA ARG A 260 -17.31 -26.85 -1.98
C ARG A 260 -17.09 -26.39 -3.43
N HIS A 261 -16.45 -27.18 -4.29
CA HIS A 261 -16.25 -26.83 -5.71
C HIS A 261 -16.46 -28.01 -6.69
N PRO A 262 -17.65 -28.62 -6.77
CA PRO A 262 -17.90 -29.73 -7.70
C PRO A 262 -17.86 -29.30 -9.17
N VAL A 263 -18.23 -28.06 -9.51
CA VAL A 263 -18.35 -27.58 -10.90
C VAL A 263 -16.99 -27.28 -11.56
N LEU A 264 -15.96 -26.93 -10.78
CA LEU A 264 -14.59 -26.79 -11.29
C LEU A 264 -13.94 -28.14 -11.63
N VAL A 265 -14.55 -29.26 -11.21
CA VAL A 265 -14.13 -30.62 -11.57
C VAL A 265 -14.78 -31.08 -12.90
N SER A 266 -15.75 -30.34 -13.45
CA SER A 266 -16.58 -30.79 -14.59
C SER A 266 -16.22 -30.20 -15.96
N VAL A 267 -15.21 -29.31 -16.08
CA VAL A 267 -14.85 -28.68 -17.37
C VAL A 267 -13.76 -29.46 -18.15
N LEU A 268 -13.32 -30.63 -17.64
CA LEU A 268 -12.32 -31.49 -18.31
C LEU A 268 -12.90 -32.80 -18.87
N THR A 269 -14.17 -32.83 -19.28
CA THR A 269 -14.78 -34.02 -19.88
C THR A 269 -15.69 -33.71 -21.06
N VAL A 270 -15.21 -32.98 -22.08
CA VAL A 270 -15.75 -33.09 -23.45
C VAL A 270 -14.61 -32.82 -24.43
N GLY A 271 -14.14 -33.84 -25.13
CA GLY A 271 -13.22 -33.62 -26.24
C GLY A 271 -12.29 -34.74 -26.68
N VAL A 272 -12.71 -36.03 -26.66
CA VAL A 272 -12.15 -37.04 -27.58
C VAL A 272 -13.20 -38.15 -27.81
N VAL A 273 -14.09 -37.96 -28.78
CA VAL A 273 -14.77 -39.07 -29.48
C VAL A 273 -14.86 -38.65 -30.95
N LEU A 274 -13.89 -39.08 -31.76
CA LEU A 274 -13.97 -39.33 -33.22
C LEU A 274 -12.56 -39.42 -33.81
N ALA A 275 -11.92 -40.59 -33.66
CA ALA A 275 -10.90 -41.10 -34.58
C ALA A 275 -10.64 -42.56 -34.25
N GLY A 276 -11.16 -43.49 -35.06
CA GLY A 276 -10.93 -44.92 -34.83
C GLY A 276 -11.81 -45.86 -35.64
N LEU A 277 -11.98 -45.59 -36.94
CA LEU A 277 -12.39 -46.62 -37.90
C LEU A 277 -11.19 -46.93 -38.79
N SER A 278 -10.38 -47.89 -38.38
CA SER A 278 -9.54 -48.66 -39.28
C SER A 278 -9.57 -50.12 -38.84
N SER A 279 -10.24 -50.92 -39.66
CA SER A 279 -10.40 -52.36 -39.57
C SER A 279 -9.05 -53.08 -39.48
N GLY A 280 -8.97 -54.06 -38.59
CA GLY A 280 -7.82 -54.96 -38.47
C GLY A 280 -8.22 -56.21 -37.70
N SER A 281 -8.60 -57.24 -38.45
CA SER A 281 -8.96 -58.59 -38.01
C SER A 281 -7.86 -59.26 -37.18
N GLY A 282 -8.22 -59.95 -36.09
CA GLY A 282 -7.30 -60.76 -35.30
C GLY A 282 -7.91 -61.31 -34.02
N SER A 283 -8.59 -62.45 -34.14
CA SER A 283 -9.07 -63.31 -33.05
C SER A 283 -7.94 -63.88 -32.21
N GLY A 284 -8.06 -63.86 -30.88
CA GLY A 284 -7.22 -64.68 -30.00
C GLY A 284 -7.16 -64.20 -28.55
N ASP A 285 -7.87 -64.93 -27.69
CA ASP A 285 -7.65 -65.11 -26.26
C ASP A 285 -7.71 -63.90 -25.31
N GLU A 286 -8.88 -63.83 -24.69
CA GLU A 286 -9.24 -63.12 -23.47
C GLU A 286 -8.43 -63.67 -22.29
N ALA A 287 -7.27 -63.06 -22.03
CA ALA A 287 -6.71 -62.99 -20.69
C ALA A 287 -6.98 -61.58 -20.16
N PRO A 288 -7.71 -61.40 -19.04
CA PRO A 288 -7.78 -60.09 -18.41
C PRO A 288 -6.39 -59.77 -17.87
N VAL A 289 -5.61 -59.02 -18.65
CA VAL A 289 -4.51 -58.23 -18.12
C VAL A 289 -5.17 -57.29 -17.14
N ALA A 290 -5.07 -57.63 -15.85
CA ALA A 290 -5.25 -56.68 -14.78
C ALA A 290 -4.35 -55.50 -15.13
N GLN A 291 -4.95 -54.43 -15.65
CA GLN A 291 -4.35 -53.12 -15.56
C GLN A 291 -4.19 -52.91 -14.07
N ASP A 292 -2.96 -53.13 -13.62
CA ASP A 292 -2.46 -52.71 -12.34
C ASP A 292 -2.72 -51.21 -12.27
N ALA A 293 -3.91 -50.87 -11.77
CA ALA A 293 -4.22 -49.59 -11.17
C ALA A 293 -3.42 -49.55 -9.86
N GLY A 294 -2.10 -49.66 -10.02
CA GLY A 294 -1.10 -49.78 -9.00
C GLY A 294 -1.11 -48.46 -8.27
N ASN A 295 -1.88 -48.46 -7.19
CA ASN A 295 -1.62 -47.73 -5.97
C ASN A 295 -0.97 -46.37 -6.23
N ARG A 296 -1.79 -45.35 -6.54
CA ARG A 296 -1.39 -43.93 -6.57
C ARG A 296 -0.94 -43.55 -5.17
N THR A 297 0.27 -43.98 -4.85
CA THR A 297 0.88 -43.83 -3.55
C THR A 297 1.31 -42.38 -3.43
N ALA A 298 0.89 -41.78 -2.33
CA ALA A 298 1.34 -40.45 -2.01
C ALA A 298 2.86 -40.51 -1.79
N ALA A 299 3.60 -39.74 -2.58
CA ALA A 299 5.04 -39.64 -2.51
C ALA A 299 5.43 -38.32 -1.84
N VAL A 300 6.56 -38.31 -1.13
CA VAL A 300 7.15 -37.09 -0.59
C VAL A 300 7.75 -36.29 -1.74
N VAL A 301 7.42 -35.00 -1.84
CA VAL A 301 7.97 -34.13 -2.88
C VAL A 301 9.48 -33.96 -2.68
N PRO A 302 10.33 -34.31 -3.68
CA PRO A 302 11.77 -34.10 -3.63
C PRO A 302 12.14 -32.61 -3.51
N ASP A 303 13.31 -32.30 -2.95
CA ASP A 303 13.86 -30.94 -2.96
C ASP A 303 14.63 -30.71 -4.26
N PHE A 304 14.18 -29.72 -5.02
CA PHE A 304 14.78 -29.28 -6.28
C PHE A 304 15.58 -27.99 -6.13
N GLN A 305 15.60 -27.38 -4.94
CA GLN A 305 16.29 -26.12 -4.71
C GLN A 305 17.80 -26.25 -4.94
N GLY A 306 18.38 -25.31 -5.69
CA GLY A 306 19.81 -25.28 -6.04
C GLY A 306 20.18 -26.08 -7.29
N SER A 307 19.32 -26.99 -7.76
CA SER A 307 19.54 -27.76 -8.99
C SER A 307 19.39 -26.87 -10.24
N THR A 308 20.04 -27.28 -11.33
CA THR A 308 19.75 -26.67 -12.63
C THR A 308 18.30 -27.00 -13.04
N LEU A 309 17.64 -26.06 -13.73
CA LEU A 309 16.23 -26.19 -14.08
C LEU A 309 15.96 -27.42 -14.93
N THR A 310 16.84 -27.71 -15.89
CA THR A 310 16.77 -28.90 -16.75
C THR A 310 16.86 -30.20 -15.95
N THR A 311 17.80 -30.29 -15.01
CA THR A 311 17.97 -31.46 -14.13
C THR A 311 16.77 -31.63 -13.20
N ALA A 312 16.32 -30.55 -12.57
CA ALA A 312 15.16 -30.56 -11.69
C ALA A 312 13.88 -31.00 -12.43
N ALA A 313 13.67 -30.49 -13.65
CA ALA A 313 12.53 -30.88 -14.47
C ALA A 313 12.59 -32.35 -14.90
N ALA A 314 13.78 -32.88 -15.23
CA ALA A 314 13.96 -34.30 -15.52
C ALA A 314 13.68 -35.17 -14.28
N GLN A 315 14.30 -34.86 -13.15
CA GLN A 315 14.08 -35.56 -11.87
C GLN A 315 12.62 -35.53 -11.43
N ALA A 316 11.91 -34.43 -11.66
CA ALA A 316 10.48 -34.34 -11.38
C ALA A 316 9.67 -35.30 -12.26
N ARG A 317 9.96 -35.38 -13.57
CA ARG A 317 9.28 -36.33 -14.46
C ARG A 317 9.54 -37.77 -14.02
N ASP A 318 10.77 -38.09 -13.64
CA ASP A 318 11.16 -39.42 -13.13
C ASP A 318 10.47 -39.74 -11.81
N ALA A 319 10.21 -38.73 -10.97
CA ALA A 319 9.43 -38.85 -9.74
C ALA A 319 7.90 -38.94 -9.97
N GLY A 320 7.46 -39.09 -11.23
CA GLY A 320 6.06 -39.33 -11.58
C GLY A 320 5.20 -38.06 -11.76
N TRP A 321 5.82 -36.88 -11.81
CA TRP A 321 5.10 -35.64 -12.09
C TRP A 321 4.72 -35.55 -13.56
N ARG A 322 3.41 -35.60 -13.85
CA ARG A 322 2.89 -35.49 -15.22
C ARG A 322 2.98 -34.07 -15.78
N THR A 323 2.94 -33.07 -14.91
CA THR A 323 2.97 -31.66 -15.31
C THR A 323 4.02 -30.93 -14.50
N VAL A 324 5.04 -30.44 -15.20
CA VAL A 324 6.11 -29.59 -14.67
C VAL A 324 6.05 -28.26 -15.41
N SER A 325 6.14 -27.15 -14.67
CA SER A 325 6.15 -25.79 -15.23
C SER A 325 7.28 -24.99 -14.60
N ALA A 326 7.80 -24.00 -15.31
CA ALA A 326 8.84 -23.11 -14.82
C ALA A 326 8.35 -21.66 -14.77
N SER A 327 8.95 -20.84 -13.92
CA SER A 327 8.69 -19.40 -13.82
C SER A 327 9.90 -18.68 -13.23
N ASP A 328 10.06 -17.39 -13.54
CA ASP A 328 11.10 -16.57 -12.90
C ASP A 328 10.78 -16.41 -11.40
N ALA A 329 11.79 -16.66 -10.56
CA ALA A 329 11.68 -16.49 -9.11
C ALA A 329 11.73 -15.02 -8.67
N THR A 330 12.18 -14.12 -9.54
CA THR A 330 12.31 -12.68 -9.25
C THR A 330 11.06 -11.89 -9.64
N SER A 331 11.02 -10.62 -9.23
CA SER A 331 10.00 -9.66 -9.66
C SER A 331 10.10 -9.24 -11.14
N ALA A 332 11.08 -9.77 -11.89
CA ALA A 332 11.24 -9.45 -13.32
C ALA A 332 10.25 -10.23 -14.20
N PHE A 333 9.69 -11.34 -13.71
CA PHE A 333 8.72 -12.18 -14.43
C PHE A 333 9.18 -12.56 -15.85
N ARG A 334 10.47 -12.86 -16.03
CA ARG A 334 10.97 -13.32 -17.33
C ARG A 334 10.26 -14.62 -17.74
N PRO A 335 10.00 -14.82 -19.05
CA PRO A 335 9.53 -16.11 -19.53
C PRO A 335 10.61 -17.15 -19.27
N VAL A 336 10.22 -18.29 -18.70
CA VAL A 336 11.13 -19.40 -18.39
C VAL A 336 10.51 -20.69 -18.90
N GLU A 337 11.18 -21.31 -19.86
CA GLU A 337 10.83 -22.63 -20.35
C GLU A 337 11.46 -23.71 -19.46
N THR A 338 10.77 -24.85 -19.29
CA THR A 338 11.22 -25.91 -18.37
C THR A 338 12.52 -26.61 -18.76
N ASP A 339 12.93 -26.47 -20.01
CA ASP A 339 14.15 -27.02 -20.61
C ASP A 339 15.21 -25.93 -20.87
N ALA A 340 14.97 -24.69 -20.44
CA ALA A 340 15.90 -23.59 -20.64
C ALA A 340 17.24 -23.84 -19.90
N PRO A 341 18.38 -23.86 -20.60
CA PRO A 341 19.69 -24.01 -19.97
C PRO A 341 20.11 -22.72 -19.26
N GLY A 342 21.03 -22.83 -18.29
CA GLY A 342 21.58 -21.69 -17.57
C GLY A 342 20.67 -21.10 -16.50
N TRP A 343 19.68 -21.86 -16.01
CA TRP A 343 18.77 -21.48 -14.93
C TRP A 343 18.93 -22.40 -13.73
N ARG A 344 18.86 -21.83 -12.52
CA ARG A 344 18.89 -22.51 -11.22
C ARG A 344 17.57 -22.36 -10.50
N VAL A 345 17.05 -23.46 -9.94
CA VAL A 345 15.82 -23.46 -9.15
C VAL A 345 16.07 -22.85 -7.78
N CYS A 346 15.25 -21.87 -7.39
CA CYS A 346 15.30 -21.19 -6.09
C CYS A 346 14.15 -21.59 -5.19
N PHE A 347 12.95 -21.81 -5.75
CA PHE A 347 11.78 -22.25 -5.02
C PHE A 347 11.01 -23.29 -5.83
N GLN A 348 10.17 -24.05 -5.13
CA GLN A 348 9.25 -24.99 -5.75
C GLN A 348 7.87 -24.89 -5.11
N SER A 349 6.86 -25.23 -5.89
CA SER A 349 5.50 -25.43 -5.42
C SER A 349 4.92 -26.65 -6.13
N PRO A 350 4.46 -27.69 -5.43
CA PRO A 350 4.37 -27.84 -3.96
C PRO A 350 5.73 -27.85 -3.24
N SER A 351 5.73 -27.52 -1.95
CA SER A 351 6.98 -27.42 -1.18
C SER A 351 7.62 -28.79 -0.97
N ARG A 352 8.94 -28.82 -0.76
CA ARG A 352 9.63 -30.03 -0.31
C ARG A 352 8.94 -30.62 0.92
N GLU A 353 9.05 -31.94 1.09
CA GLU A 353 8.50 -32.70 2.22
C GLU A 353 6.97 -32.79 2.26
N GLU A 354 6.25 -32.17 1.33
CA GLU A 354 4.81 -32.38 1.21
C GLU A 354 4.52 -33.80 0.68
N THR A 355 3.58 -34.53 1.28
CA THR A 355 3.18 -35.86 0.80
C THR A 355 1.94 -35.75 -0.06
N LEU A 356 2.05 -36.04 -1.35
CA LEU A 356 0.95 -35.93 -2.31
C LEU A 356 1.12 -36.91 -3.47
N ILE A 357 0.12 -37.01 -4.34
CA ILE A 357 0.17 -37.85 -5.54
C ILE A 357 0.73 -36.99 -6.71
N PRO A 358 1.97 -37.23 -7.19
CA PRO A 358 2.63 -36.37 -8.19
C PRO A 358 1.85 -36.26 -9.51
N SER A 359 1.17 -37.32 -9.92
CA SER A 359 0.40 -37.35 -11.18
C SER A 359 -0.86 -36.48 -11.17
N GLY A 360 -1.32 -36.02 -10.00
CA GLY A 360 -2.57 -35.25 -9.83
C GLY A 360 -2.37 -33.75 -9.63
N ARG A 361 -1.13 -33.26 -9.63
CA ARG A 361 -0.77 -31.86 -9.37
C ARG A 361 0.30 -31.41 -10.37
N THR A 362 0.35 -30.11 -10.61
CA THR A 362 1.46 -29.49 -11.35
C THR A 362 2.58 -29.13 -10.38
N LEU A 363 3.81 -29.55 -10.68
CA LEU A 363 5.00 -29.00 -10.05
C LEU A 363 5.40 -27.72 -10.77
N ARG A 364 5.56 -26.63 -10.01
CA ARG A 364 6.11 -25.37 -10.51
C ARG A 364 7.48 -25.13 -9.89
N LEU A 365 8.48 -24.98 -10.76
CA LEU A 365 9.85 -24.63 -10.42
C LEU A 365 10.05 -23.14 -10.66
N TYR A 366 10.45 -22.42 -9.62
CA TYR A 366 10.78 -21.00 -9.73
C TYR A 366 12.29 -20.83 -9.79
N ALA A 367 12.79 -20.30 -10.90
CA ALA A 367 14.21 -20.28 -11.21
C ALA A 367 14.75 -18.87 -11.51
N VAL A 368 16.06 -18.71 -11.41
CA VAL A 368 16.82 -17.52 -11.86
C VAL A 368 17.97 -17.96 -12.77
N PRO A 369 18.51 -17.09 -13.64
CA PRO A 369 19.75 -17.40 -14.36
C PRO A 369 20.87 -17.77 -13.38
N GLU A 370 21.73 -18.71 -13.73
CA GLU A 370 22.77 -19.26 -12.83
C GLU A 370 23.77 -18.21 -12.33
N ARG A 371 23.93 -17.12 -13.06
CA ARG A 371 24.74 -15.94 -12.70
C ARG A 371 24.07 -15.02 -11.67
N GLU A 372 22.81 -15.26 -11.33
CA GLU A 372 22.03 -14.46 -10.39
C GLU A 372 21.85 -15.21 -9.06
N GLU A 373 21.82 -14.46 -7.96
CA GLU A 373 21.51 -15.02 -6.66
C GLU A 373 20.02 -15.29 -6.51
N CYS A 374 19.66 -16.40 -5.87
CA CYS A 374 18.28 -16.68 -5.53
C CYS A 374 17.75 -15.61 -4.58
N PRO A 375 16.58 -15.00 -4.84
CA PRO A 375 16.01 -14.03 -3.91
C PRO A 375 15.63 -14.72 -2.61
N THR A 376 15.53 -13.97 -1.51
CA THR A 376 15.18 -14.51 -0.18
C THR A 376 13.72 -14.93 -0.06
N ARG A 377 12.87 -14.44 -0.96
CA ARG A 377 11.45 -14.78 -1.07
C ARG A 377 11.04 -14.87 -2.53
N LEU A 378 10.00 -15.66 -2.79
CA LEU A 378 9.41 -15.75 -4.12
C LEU A 378 8.93 -14.37 -4.60
N HIS A 379 9.24 -14.03 -5.84
CA HIS A 379 9.01 -12.71 -6.45
C HIS A 379 9.75 -11.56 -5.72
N GLY A 380 10.85 -11.88 -5.05
CA GLY A 380 11.74 -10.88 -4.47
C GLY A 380 12.39 -9.99 -5.54
N PRO A 381 12.94 -8.83 -5.13
CA PRO A 381 13.66 -7.96 -6.04
C PRO A 381 14.83 -8.72 -6.66
N ARG A 382 15.03 -8.50 -7.96
CA ARG A 382 16.22 -8.99 -8.66
C ARG A 382 17.42 -8.17 -8.20
N HIS A 383 18.52 -8.83 -7.91
CA HIS A 383 19.79 -8.18 -7.59
C HIS A 383 20.80 -8.34 -8.73
N ALA A 384 21.62 -7.33 -8.96
CA ALA A 384 22.74 -7.36 -9.88
C ALA A 384 23.98 -6.76 -9.20
N VAL A 385 25.15 -7.22 -9.63
CA VAL A 385 26.43 -6.62 -9.24
C VAL A 385 26.75 -5.54 -10.27
N VAL A 386 27.04 -4.32 -9.81
CA VAL A 386 27.41 -3.21 -10.69
C VAL A 386 28.81 -3.49 -11.26
N PRO A 387 29.00 -3.55 -12.58
CA PRO A 387 30.32 -3.74 -13.18
C PRO A 387 31.17 -2.46 -13.07
N ASP A 388 32.48 -2.59 -13.26
CA ASP A 388 33.34 -1.42 -13.47
C ASP A 388 33.14 -0.90 -14.90
N LEU A 389 32.62 0.31 -14.99
CA LEU A 389 32.29 1.03 -16.22
C LEU A 389 33.20 2.25 -16.39
N VAL A 390 34.12 2.53 -15.46
CA VAL A 390 35.01 3.69 -15.56
C VAL A 390 35.95 3.51 -16.75
N GLY A 391 35.99 4.51 -17.63
CA GLY A 391 36.75 4.50 -18.88
C GLY A 391 35.95 4.01 -20.09
N GLU A 392 34.83 3.31 -19.88
CA GLU A 392 33.97 2.81 -20.95
C GLU A 392 33.23 3.94 -21.68
N ARG A 393 32.85 3.66 -22.93
CA ARG A 393 31.93 4.54 -23.67
C ARG A 393 30.52 4.39 -23.13
N PHE A 394 29.75 5.48 -23.17
CA PHE A 394 28.42 5.50 -22.59
C PHE A 394 27.44 4.56 -23.30
N ASP A 395 27.58 4.35 -24.61
CA ASP A 395 26.75 3.39 -25.35
C ASP A 395 27.03 1.94 -24.92
N ASP A 396 28.29 1.58 -24.76
CA ASP A 396 28.73 0.28 -24.28
C ASP A 396 28.35 0.07 -22.81
N ALA A 397 28.59 1.06 -21.95
CA ALA A 397 28.18 1.04 -20.55
C ALA A 397 26.65 0.89 -20.37
N SER A 398 25.87 1.63 -21.15
CA SER A 398 24.41 1.53 -21.14
C SER A 398 23.92 0.16 -21.61
N ARG A 399 24.59 -0.43 -22.60
CA ARG A 399 24.29 -1.79 -23.08
C ARG A 399 24.58 -2.83 -22.00
N ILE A 400 25.74 -2.75 -21.36
CA ILE A 400 26.13 -3.63 -20.25
C ILE A 400 25.12 -3.56 -19.10
N LEU A 401 24.74 -2.34 -18.67
CA LEU A 401 23.74 -2.15 -17.61
C LEU A 401 22.35 -2.66 -18.04
N GLY A 402 21.97 -2.46 -19.30
CA GLY A 402 20.73 -2.97 -19.89
C GLY A 402 20.65 -4.50 -19.89
N ASP A 403 21.74 -5.19 -20.24
CA ASP A 403 21.85 -6.65 -20.21
C ASP A 403 21.78 -7.21 -18.78
N LEU A 404 22.24 -6.42 -17.81
CA LEU A 404 22.04 -6.66 -16.38
C LEU A 404 20.65 -6.25 -15.89
N GLY A 405 19.78 -5.73 -16.75
CA GLY A 405 18.43 -5.27 -16.43
C GLY A 405 18.38 -4.08 -15.48
N LEU A 406 19.46 -3.30 -15.40
CA LEU A 406 19.55 -2.05 -14.65
C LEU A 406 19.12 -0.91 -15.56
N GLN A 407 17.83 -0.60 -15.55
CA GLN A 407 17.20 0.35 -16.48
C GLN A 407 17.20 1.79 -15.97
N SER A 408 17.48 2.00 -14.68
CA SER A 408 17.42 3.32 -14.04
C SER A 408 18.79 4.02 -14.09
N VAL A 409 19.26 4.35 -15.30
CA VAL A 409 20.57 4.99 -15.52
C VAL A 409 20.41 6.50 -15.70
N PHE A 410 21.19 7.28 -14.98
CA PHE A 410 21.19 8.75 -15.07
C PHE A 410 22.58 9.23 -15.46
N SER A 411 22.63 10.27 -16.28
CA SER A 411 23.89 10.76 -16.84
C SER A 411 24.15 12.19 -16.38
N PHE A 412 25.37 12.43 -15.94
CA PHE A 412 25.82 13.72 -15.44
C PHE A 412 27.09 14.13 -16.16
N HIS A 413 27.32 15.42 -16.34
CA HIS A 413 28.59 15.90 -16.85
C HIS A 413 29.66 15.76 -15.75
N ALA A 414 30.81 15.16 -16.05
CA ALA A 414 31.85 14.86 -15.07
C ALA A 414 32.33 16.09 -14.29
N HIS A 415 32.63 17.19 -14.98
CA HIS A 415 33.14 18.42 -14.34
C HIS A 415 32.06 19.30 -13.69
N THR A 416 30.87 19.41 -14.29
CA THR A 416 29.84 20.36 -13.81
C THR A 416 28.80 19.73 -12.90
N GLY A 417 28.72 18.40 -12.85
CA GLY A 417 27.67 17.67 -12.14
C GLY A 417 26.26 17.91 -12.72
N LYS A 418 26.13 18.64 -13.82
CA LYS A 418 24.84 18.96 -14.44
C LYS A 418 24.32 17.72 -15.13
N ARG A 419 23.05 17.41 -14.88
CA ARG A 419 22.34 16.30 -15.52
C ARG A 419 22.29 16.50 -17.04
N LEU A 420 22.62 15.45 -17.79
CA LEU A 420 22.78 15.47 -19.26
C LEU A 420 21.49 15.11 -20.02
N ASP A 421 20.45 14.71 -19.30
CA ASP A 421 19.16 14.32 -19.84
C ASP A 421 18.49 15.48 -20.61
N GLY A 422 18.13 15.23 -21.88
CA GLY A 422 17.14 16.04 -22.60
C GLY A 422 17.66 17.12 -23.54
N GLU A 423 18.97 17.22 -23.84
CA GLU A 423 19.49 18.24 -24.76
C GLU A 423 19.76 17.77 -26.21
N GLY A 424 19.27 16.58 -26.62
CA GLY A 424 19.46 16.09 -28.00
C GLY A 424 20.93 15.93 -28.41
N ARG A 425 21.85 15.92 -27.43
CA ARG A 425 23.26 15.63 -27.63
C ARG A 425 23.43 14.14 -27.80
N ASP A 426 24.22 13.78 -28.80
CA ASP A 426 24.72 12.42 -28.91
C ASP A 426 25.78 12.18 -27.82
N LEU A 427 25.44 11.30 -26.88
CA LEU A 427 26.30 10.92 -25.77
C LEU A 427 27.03 9.60 -26.02
N ALA A 428 26.79 8.91 -27.14
CA ALA A 428 27.30 7.56 -27.38
C ALA A 428 28.83 7.48 -27.23
N ASP A 429 29.55 8.49 -27.73
CA ASP A 429 31.01 8.55 -27.71
C ASP A 429 31.61 9.07 -26.41
N TRP A 430 30.77 9.48 -25.45
CA TRP A 430 31.25 10.05 -24.19
C TRP A 430 31.78 8.95 -23.29
N ARG A 431 32.85 9.25 -22.54
CA ARG A 431 33.47 8.30 -21.62
C ARG A 431 32.97 8.47 -20.20
N VAL A 432 32.79 7.38 -19.49
CA VAL A 432 32.47 7.36 -18.06
C VAL A 432 33.74 7.68 -17.26
N CYS A 433 33.73 8.77 -16.48
CA CYS A 433 34.82 9.12 -15.57
C CYS A 433 34.58 8.66 -14.14
N ARG A 434 33.31 8.52 -13.74
CA ARG A 434 32.88 8.06 -12.42
C ARG A 434 31.52 7.39 -12.55
N GLN A 435 31.30 6.39 -11.71
CA GLN A 435 30.01 5.74 -11.55
C GLN A 435 29.57 5.77 -10.09
N GLN A 436 28.27 5.66 -9.86
CA GLN A 436 27.70 5.38 -8.55
C GLN A 436 26.48 4.48 -8.75
N PRO A 437 26.32 3.37 -8.01
CA PRO A 437 27.22 2.84 -6.98
C PRO A 437 28.60 2.43 -7.51
N ASP A 438 29.54 2.24 -6.58
CA ASP A 438 30.88 1.77 -6.90
C ASP A 438 30.85 0.38 -7.57
N PRO A 439 31.86 0.03 -8.37
CA PRO A 439 31.99 -1.32 -8.92
C PRO A 439 31.88 -2.40 -7.83
N ASP A 440 31.39 -3.57 -8.23
CA ASP A 440 31.13 -4.73 -7.38
C ASP A 440 30.05 -4.54 -6.29
N THR A 441 29.38 -3.38 -6.27
CA THR A 441 28.25 -3.15 -5.36
C THR A 441 27.04 -3.97 -5.80
N LYS A 442 26.42 -4.68 -4.85
CA LYS A 442 25.15 -5.38 -5.08
C LYS A 442 23.98 -4.41 -4.95
N ILE A 443 23.20 -4.26 -6.02
CA ILE A 443 22.00 -3.42 -6.03
C ILE A 443 20.77 -4.16 -6.54
N SER A 444 19.60 -3.69 -6.15
CA SER A 444 18.33 -4.10 -6.76
C SER A 444 18.24 -3.59 -8.21
N ALA A 445 17.59 -4.33 -9.10
CA ALA A 445 17.31 -3.90 -10.48
C ALA A 445 16.47 -2.62 -10.58
N LEU A 446 15.82 -2.21 -9.49
CA LEU A 446 15.05 -0.97 -9.39
C LEU A 446 15.88 0.21 -8.85
N GLU A 447 17.11 -0.04 -8.39
CA GLU A 447 18.00 1.01 -7.92
C GLU A 447 18.63 1.76 -9.09
N GLN A 448 19.03 2.99 -8.80
CA GLN A 448 19.56 3.93 -9.77
C GLN A 448 21.08 3.77 -9.91
N VAL A 449 21.57 3.85 -11.15
CA VAL A 449 22.99 3.95 -11.48
C VAL A 449 23.26 5.33 -12.09
N ASP A 450 24.13 6.10 -11.46
CA ASP A 450 24.57 7.41 -11.92
C ASP A 450 25.92 7.29 -12.61
N LEU A 451 26.01 7.81 -13.83
CA LEU A 451 27.24 7.85 -14.63
C LEU A 451 27.64 9.30 -14.89
N TRP A 452 28.87 9.64 -14.55
CA TRP A 452 29.47 10.94 -14.84
C TRP A 452 30.31 10.83 -16.10
N LEU A 453 29.87 11.52 -17.14
CA LEU A 453 30.38 11.42 -18.50
C LEU A 453 31.21 12.64 -18.88
N ILE A 454 32.22 12.42 -19.73
CA ILE A 454 33.00 13.49 -20.35
C ILE A 454 33.01 13.32 -21.88
N GLY A 455 32.97 14.45 -22.59
CA GLY A 455 33.02 14.47 -24.04
C GLY A 455 34.36 13.98 -24.61
N PRO A 456 34.40 13.60 -25.89
CA PRO A 456 35.63 13.18 -26.55
C PRO A 456 36.65 14.33 -26.60
N GLY A 457 37.91 14.03 -26.25
CA GLY A 457 39.01 14.99 -26.24
C GLY A 457 39.27 15.67 -24.89
N ASP A 458 38.30 15.61 -23.97
CA ASP A 458 38.44 16.15 -22.62
C ASP A 458 38.93 15.06 -21.65
N PRO A 459 39.91 15.33 -20.79
CA PRO A 459 40.39 14.35 -19.82
C PRO A 459 39.46 14.25 -18.60
N CYS A 460 39.44 13.08 -17.96
CA CYS A 460 38.80 12.86 -16.65
C CYS A 460 39.58 13.50 -15.48
N THR A 461 40.27 14.62 -15.69
CA THR A 461 40.99 15.34 -14.61
C THR A 461 40.00 15.87 -13.57
N GLU A 462 40.21 15.61 -12.28
CA GLU A 462 39.38 16.17 -11.19
C GLU A 462 39.28 17.71 -11.29
N PRO A 463 38.07 18.29 -11.12
CA PRO A 463 37.30 18.19 -9.88
C PRO A 463 35.83 17.83 -10.16
N SER A 464 35.46 16.56 -10.01
CA SER A 464 34.05 16.22 -10.01
C SER A 464 33.50 16.47 -8.60
N PRO A 465 32.59 17.45 -8.39
CA PRO A 465 32.12 17.81 -7.06
C PRO A 465 31.63 16.54 -6.36
N ASN A 466 32.24 16.22 -5.23
CA ASN A 466 31.74 15.17 -4.36
C ASN A 466 30.30 15.59 -3.99
N PRO A 467 29.26 14.77 -4.25
CA PRO A 467 27.89 15.18 -3.95
C PRO A 467 27.81 15.66 -2.51
N GLU A 468 27.41 16.93 -2.32
CA GLU A 468 27.21 17.47 -0.98
C GLU A 468 26.25 16.52 -0.23
N PRO A 469 26.63 16.03 0.97
CA PRO A 469 25.74 15.20 1.76
C PRO A 469 24.44 15.96 1.98
N LYS A 470 23.30 15.37 1.58
CA LYS A 470 21.96 15.97 1.75
C LYS A 470 21.86 16.62 3.14
N PRO A 471 21.54 17.93 3.23
CA PRO A 471 21.46 18.61 4.51
C PRO A 471 20.48 17.87 5.41
N LYS A 472 20.93 17.50 6.62
CA LYS A 472 20.02 16.97 7.65
C LYS A 472 18.88 17.97 7.85
N PRO A 473 17.61 17.50 7.93
CA PRO A 473 16.48 18.38 8.14
C PRO A 473 16.72 19.27 9.36
N LYS A 474 16.61 20.59 9.18
CA LYS A 474 16.65 21.52 10.31
C LYS A 474 15.50 21.16 11.27
N PRO A 475 15.74 21.06 12.58
CA PRO A 475 14.67 20.81 13.55
C PRO A 475 13.57 21.85 13.42
N GLU A 476 12.32 21.41 13.31
CA GLU A 476 11.17 22.30 13.30
C GLU A 476 11.09 23.07 14.64
N PRO A 477 10.76 24.38 14.61
CA PRO A 477 10.55 25.16 15.83
C PRO A 477 9.39 24.58 16.63
N LYS A 478 9.61 24.35 17.94
CA LYS A 478 8.55 23.93 18.86
C LYS A 478 7.36 24.90 18.82
N PRO A 479 6.11 24.42 18.70
CA PRO A 479 4.93 25.27 18.78
C PRO A 479 4.85 25.98 20.13
N ALA A 480 4.52 27.27 20.10
CA ALA A 480 4.25 28.04 21.32
C ALA A 480 3.01 27.49 22.06
N PRO A 481 3.01 27.48 23.40
CA PRO A 481 1.90 26.98 24.19
C PRO A 481 0.63 27.81 23.95
N LYS A 482 -0.50 27.11 23.77
CA LYS A 482 -1.82 27.74 23.61
C LYS A 482 -2.26 28.41 24.92
N PRO A 483 -2.91 29.59 24.87
CA PRO A 483 -3.50 30.24 26.04
C PRO A 483 -4.65 29.42 26.62
N ASP A 484 -4.78 29.42 27.95
CA ASP A 484 -5.87 28.77 28.68
C ASP A 484 -7.25 29.37 28.33
N PRO A 485 -8.32 28.55 28.28
CA PRO A 485 -9.67 29.03 28.02
C PRO A 485 -10.21 29.91 29.16
N GLN A 486 -10.68 31.13 28.84
CA GLN A 486 -11.44 31.96 29.77
C GLN A 486 -12.83 31.36 30.05
N PRO A 487 -13.31 31.40 31.31
CA PRO A 487 -14.67 30.97 31.65
C PRO A 487 -15.71 31.99 31.15
N SER A 488 -16.66 31.52 30.34
CA SER A 488 -17.82 32.28 29.89
C SER A 488 -18.92 32.27 30.95
N TYR A 489 -19.24 33.45 31.50
CA TYR A 489 -20.49 33.63 32.25
C TYR A 489 -21.45 34.50 31.46
N HIS A 490 -22.60 33.89 31.17
CA HIS A 490 -23.83 34.54 30.75
C HIS A 490 -24.25 35.61 31.75
N SER A 491 -24.70 36.77 31.26
CA SER A 491 -25.77 37.60 31.86
C SER A 491 -26.08 38.75 30.88
N THR A 492 -27.16 38.65 30.09
CA THR A 492 -28.47 39.28 30.35
C THR A 492 -28.40 40.79 30.67
N SER A 493 -28.76 41.54 29.63
CA SER A 493 -29.32 42.89 29.62
C SER A 493 -30.22 43.22 30.84
N GLY A 494 -30.04 44.44 31.37
CA GLY A 494 -31.16 45.19 31.95
C GLY A 494 -30.88 45.93 33.26
N GLY A 495 -30.48 47.19 33.14
CA GLY A 495 -31.02 48.35 33.86
C GLY A 495 -31.18 48.36 35.39
N GLY A 496 -30.71 49.46 36.01
CA GLY A 496 -31.46 50.11 37.09
C GLY A 496 -30.79 50.18 38.46
N SER A 497 -30.08 51.30 38.66
CA SER A 497 -30.17 52.21 39.81
C SER A 497 -30.25 51.72 41.27
N THR A 498 -29.43 52.43 42.06
CA THR A 498 -29.59 52.86 43.47
C THR A 498 -29.32 51.88 44.61
N GLY A 499 -28.36 52.29 45.45
CA GLY A 499 -28.63 52.47 46.88
C GLY A 499 -27.92 51.51 47.84
N GLY A 500 -26.96 52.05 48.58
CA GLY A 500 -26.99 51.99 50.04
C GLY A 500 -26.47 50.74 50.75
N ALA A 501 -25.32 50.94 51.43
CA ALA A 501 -25.11 50.66 52.84
C ALA A 501 -24.97 49.20 53.36
N THR A 502 -23.78 48.99 53.94
CA THR A 502 -23.50 48.38 55.27
C THR A 502 -24.04 47.00 55.62
N GLY A 503 -23.10 46.13 56.02
CA GLY A 503 -23.22 45.39 57.28
C GLY A 503 -23.18 43.87 57.19
N GLY A 504 -22.10 43.29 57.74
CA GLY A 504 -22.23 42.30 58.81
C GLY A 504 -22.19 40.80 58.46
N GLY A 505 -21.09 40.16 58.87
CA GLY A 505 -21.03 38.78 59.40
C GLY A 505 -21.24 37.62 58.41
N THR A 506 -20.74 36.40 58.61
CA THR A 506 -19.84 35.76 59.60
C THR A 506 -19.67 34.31 59.15
N GLY A 507 -18.55 33.66 59.52
CA GLY A 507 -18.31 32.21 59.42
C GLY A 507 -17.30 31.87 58.30
N GLY A 508 -16.03 31.56 58.57
CA GLY A 508 -15.52 30.53 59.48
C GLY A 508 -15.58 29.19 58.74
N THR A 509 -14.51 28.58 58.25
CA THR A 509 -13.37 28.06 59.02
C THR A 509 -12.31 27.47 58.06
N THR A 510 -11.03 27.77 58.37
CA THR A 510 -9.81 26.92 58.39
C THR A 510 -9.80 25.59 57.61
N GLY A 511 -8.75 25.14 56.91
CA GLY A 511 -7.30 25.46 56.85
C GLY A 511 -6.64 24.46 55.87
N GLY A 512 -5.35 24.44 55.54
CA GLY A 512 -4.16 25.25 55.84
C GLY A 512 -3.21 25.16 54.62
N SER A 513 -2.52 26.24 54.25
CA SER A 513 -1.09 26.51 54.51
C SER A 513 -0.14 25.45 53.94
N THR A 514 0.58 25.64 52.82
CA THR A 514 1.66 26.62 52.46
C THR A 514 2.92 26.60 53.33
N GLY A 515 4.06 26.71 52.62
CA GLY A 515 5.41 26.99 53.12
C GLY A 515 6.40 26.39 52.11
N GLY A 516 7.01 27.12 51.16
CA GLY A 516 7.62 28.45 51.23
C GLY A 516 9.15 28.22 51.14
N SER A 517 9.78 28.31 49.96
CA SER A 517 10.33 29.51 49.31
C SER A 517 11.75 29.90 49.75
N SER A 518 12.51 30.41 48.78
CA SER A 518 13.78 31.17 48.83
C SER A 518 15.08 30.33 48.91
N SER A 519 16.19 30.65 48.22
CA SER A 519 16.64 31.92 47.60
C SER A 519 17.79 31.69 46.61
N SER A 520 17.71 32.38 45.47
CA SER A 520 18.74 33.21 44.78
C SER A 520 20.26 32.91 44.81
N GLY A 521 20.86 32.99 43.61
CA GLY A 521 22.26 33.36 43.33
C GLY A 521 22.90 32.36 42.36
N GLY A 522 23.20 32.63 41.08
CA GLY A 522 23.61 33.86 40.42
C GLY A 522 25.13 33.87 40.29
N GLY A 523 25.67 33.49 39.11
CA GLY A 523 27.11 33.50 38.84
C GLY A 523 27.47 33.02 37.44
N SER A 524 27.46 33.96 36.50
CA SER A 524 28.06 33.85 35.16
C SER A 524 29.59 33.92 35.27
N SER A 525 30.32 33.19 34.41
CA SER A 525 31.52 33.69 33.73
C SER A 525 32.09 32.67 32.73
N GLU A 526 32.50 33.22 31.59
CA GLU A 526 33.13 32.62 30.42
C GLU A 526 34.53 32.05 30.71
N GLY A 527 35.03 31.14 29.86
CA GLY A 527 36.47 30.84 29.79
C GLY A 527 36.83 29.47 29.21
N SER A 528 37.39 29.49 28.01
CA SER A 528 37.87 28.40 27.16
C SER A 528 38.86 27.39 27.78
N GLY A 529 38.84 26.12 27.32
CA GLY A 529 40.01 25.22 27.39
C GLY A 529 39.73 23.72 27.60
N SER A 530 39.85 22.94 26.51
CA SER A 530 40.40 21.57 26.44
C SER A 530 39.87 20.42 27.33
N GLY A 531 39.14 19.48 26.70
CA GLY A 531 39.35 18.03 26.81
C GLY A 531 39.08 17.31 28.15
N SER A 532 37.84 16.83 28.35
CA SER A 532 37.57 15.52 28.96
C SER A 532 36.10 15.13 28.73
N GLY A 533 35.88 13.88 28.28
CA GLY A 533 34.61 13.41 27.75
C GLY A 533 33.53 13.24 28.82
N SER A 534 32.43 14.00 28.69
CA SER A 534 31.15 13.67 29.31
C SER A 534 30.51 12.50 28.55
N GLY A 535 31.03 11.29 28.75
CA GLY A 535 30.46 10.08 28.15
C GLY A 535 29.12 9.72 28.78
N VAL A 536 28.17 9.26 27.97
CA VAL A 536 26.86 8.80 28.46
C VAL A 536 26.99 7.43 29.14
N GLY A 537 26.22 7.18 30.20
CA GLY A 537 26.17 5.87 30.87
C GLY A 537 24.99 5.03 30.38
N PHE A 538 25.17 3.71 30.24
CA PHE A 538 24.04 2.80 30.00
C PHE A 538 23.00 2.92 31.12
N GLY A 539 21.72 2.91 30.75
CA GLY A 539 20.60 3.07 31.67
C GLY A 539 20.28 4.53 32.05
N GLN A 540 21.13 5.50 31.69
CA GLN A 540 20.82 6.92 31.87
C GLN A 540 19.72 7.35 30.89
N SER A 541 18.91 8.33 31.31
CA SER A 541 17.86 8.89 30.46
C SER A 541 18.46 9.52 29.20
N CYS A 542 17.76 9.36 28.09
CA CYS A 542 18.20 9.87 26.81
C CYS A 542 17.04 10.44 26.03
N SER A 543 17.31 11.42 25.17
CA SER A 543 16.33 11.99 24.26
C SER A 543 17.06 12.62 23.08
N PRO A 544 16.61 12.40 21.82
CA PRO A 544 15.45 11.58 21.43
C PRO A 544 15.73 10.07 21.37
N VAL A 545 14.67 9.25 21.38
CA VAL A 545 14.76 7.81 21.08
C VAL A 545 15.39 7.62 19.70
N GLY A 546 16.37 6.72 19.60
CA GLY A 546 17.16 6.49 18.40
C GLY A 546 18.47 7.29 18.32
N ALA A 547 18.73 8.24 19.24
CA ALA A 547 20.03 8.91 19.33
C ALA A 547 21.15 7.88 19.55
N THR A 548 22.32 8.13 18.97
CA THR A 548 23.54 7.33 19.19
C THR A 548 24.57 8.18 19.92
N ALA A 549 25.37 7.54 20.77
CA ALA A 549 26.44 8.19 21.50
C ALA A 549 27.55 7.17 21.81
N THR A 550 28.69 7.68 22.27
CA THR A 550 29.78 6.85 22.79
C THR A 550 29.79 6.99 24.30
N THR A 551 29.80 5.87 25.01
CA THR A 551 29.88 5.87 26.47
C THR A 551 31.26 6.34 26.94
N ALA A 552 31.39 6.66 28.23
CA ALA A 552 32.68 7.12 28.79
C ALA A 552 33.82 6.11 28.61
N ASP A 553 33.49 4.83 28.46
CA ASP A 553 34.39 3.71 28.19
C ASP A 553 34.49 3.32 26.70
N GLY A 554 34.04 4.19 25.79
CA GLY A 554 34.29 4.05 24.34
C GLY A 554 33.32 3.12 23.59
N ARG A 555 32.26 2.61 24.23
CA ARG A 555 31.31 1.69 23.59
C ARG A 555 30.18 2.45 22.90
N PRO A 556 29.71 1.98 21.74
CA PRO A 556 28.56 2.57 21.07
C PRO A 556 27.27 2.30 21.85
N ALA A 557 26.53 3.35 22.16
CA ALA A 557 25.22 3.30 22.80
C ALA A 557 24.14 3.88 21.88
N LYS A 558 22.92 3.34 21.99
CA LYS A 558 21.73 3.84 21.31
C LYS A 558 20.61 4.06 22.31
N CYS A 559 19.84 5.12 22.11
CA CYS A 559 18.72 5.47 22.97
C CYS A 559 17.49 4.62 22.60
N PHE A 560 16.96 3.83 23.54
CA PHE A 560 15.79 2.97 23.33
C PHE A 560 14.65 3.38 24.25
N MET A 561 13.41 3.20 23.80
CA MET A 561 12.23 3.34 24.66
C MET A 561 12.06 2.08 25.51
N GLY A 562 12.13 2.22 26.83
CA GLY A 562 11.85 1.13 27.76
C GLY A 562 10.36 0.76 27.77
N LYS A 563 10.03 -0.43 28.30
CA LYS A 563 8.63 -0.87 28.49
C LYS A 563 7.85 0.03 29.45
N ASP A 564 8.56 0.78 30.28
CA ASP A 564 8.06 1.79 31.22
C ASP A 564 7.81 3.17 30.56
N GLY A 565 8.02 3.29 29.24
CA GLY A 565 7.85 4.55 28.52
C GLY A 565 8.97 5.57 28.75
N GLN A 566 10.07 5.18 29.41
CA GLN A 566 11.24 6.05 29.59
C GLN A 566 12.34 5.69 28.60
N ALA A 567 12.88 6.72 27.93
CA ALA A 567 13.97 6.56 27.00
C ALA A 567 15.32 6.48 27.72
N ARG A 568 16.09 5.41 27.50
CA ARG A 568 17.40 5.17 28.15
C ARG A 568 18.48 4.67 27.18
N TRP A 569 19.74 4.98 27.47
CA TRP A 569 20.89 4.49 26.70
C TRP A 569 21.06 2.97 26.88
N GLY A 570 21.08 2.22 25.78
CA GLY A 570 21.31 0.77 25.74
C GLY A 570 22.35 0.38 24.69
N TYR A 571 22.71 -0.91 24.66
CA TYR A 571 23.72 -1.44 23.72
C TYR A 571 23.25 -1.30 22.27
N ASN A 572 24.11 -0.76 21.41
CA ASN A 572 23.89 -0.75 19.97
C ASN A 572 24.32 -2.10 19.36
N SER A 573 23.56 -3.16 19.63
CA SER A 573 23.71 -4.45 18.95
C SER A 573 22.99 -4.37 17.59
N GLY A 574 23.66 -3.73 16.63
CA GLY A 574 23.30 -3.76 15.21
C GLY A 574 24.02 -4.90 14.51
#